data_AF-A0A7W7IWM0-F1
#
_entry.id   AF-A0A7W7IWM0-F1
#
_cell.length_a   1.000
_cell.length_b   1.000
_cell.length_c   1.000
_cell.angle_alpha   90.00
_cell.angle_beta   90.00
_cell.angle_gamma   90.00
#
_symmetry.space_group_name_H-M   'P 1'
#
loop_
_entity.id
_entity.type
_entity.pdbx_description
1 polymer ?
#
loop_
_entity_poly.entity_id
_entity_poly.type
_entity_poly.pdbx_seq_one_letter_code
_entity_poly.pdbx_strand_id
1 'polypeptide(L)'
;MRVFNVELLVYGSVLIKRAIDFSTEKELDLGNIFQSDISIRPSKQGFLISTTVFTADQDRAYKVALLFVGKMLDILAMRTNSPLNVSLNEYRQIEGGNNIRAVIDRAEFIYCFRIARDLNLNENRLLRAFSWYRKGLYTEDPFDKFLALWNAISVVADGYCNDNERTRQGIINKIWDCFITLWGECVDWQFIDGDERWINDNNDIRNKIAHGGITVDVQYVENVISKLPIVQNVAYKFLSQWSERLGNNILIDLNAV
;
A
#
# COMPACT_ATOMS: atom_id res chain seq x y z
N MET A 1 -0.62 32.02 9.49
CA MET A 1 -0.88 30.80 8.68
C MET A 1 -1.46 31.22 7.35
N ARG A 2 -1.08 30.55 6.26
CA ARG A 2 -1.64 30.75 4.91
C ARG A 2 -2.26 29.45 4.42
N VAL A 3 -3.18 29.55 3.48
CA VAL A 3 -3.72 28.39 2.75
C VAL A 3 -2.92 28.23 1.47
N PHE A 4 -2.37 27.03 1.27
CA PHE A 4 -1.67 26.64 0.05
C PHE A 4 -2.54 25.65 -0.71
N ASN A 5 -2.67 25.83 -2.02
CA ASN A 5 -3.19 24.79 -2.90
C ASN A 5 -1.99 23.99 -3.44
N VAL A 6 -1.92 22.70 -3.11
CA VAL A 6 -0.83 21.82 -3.54
C VAL A 6 -1.36 20.86 -4.57
N GLU A 7 -0.70 20.77 -5.72
CA GLU A 7 -1.06 19.86 -6.80
C GLU A 7 -0.05 18.71 -6.88
N LEU A 8 -0.56 17.49 -6.95
CA LEU A 8 0.21 16.27 -7.04
C LEU A 8 -0.27 15.46 -8.24
N LEU A 9 0.65 15.07 -9.10
CA LEU A 9 0.34 14.20 -10.23
C LEU A 9 0.50 12.73 -9.82
N VAL A 10 -0.60 11.99 -9.91
CA VAL A 10 -0.65 10.56 -9.61
C VAL A 10 -0.64 9.77 -10.90
N TYR A 11 0.29 8.83 -10.99
CA TYR A 11 0.47 7.91 -12.11
C TYR A 11 0.03 6.51 -11.73
N GLY A 12 -0.63 5.81 -12.66
CA GLY A 12 -0.96 4.42 -12.49
C GLY A 12 -2.09 3.94 -13.39
N SER A 13 -2.45 2.66 -13.24
CA SER A 13 -3.50 1.98 -14.03
C SER A 13 -4.91 2.35 -13.56
N VAL A 14 -5.19 3.64 -13.40
CA VAL A 14 -6.48 4.19 -12.96
C VAL A 14 -6.95 5.29 -13.91
N LEU A 15 -8.26 5.43 -14.04
CA LEU A 15 -8.92 6.42 -14.89
C LEU A 15 -10.04 7.11 -14.12
N ILE A 16 -10.17 8.43 -14.34
CA ILE A 16 -11.31 9.20 -13.85
C ILE A 16 -12.05 9.74 -15.07
N LYS A 17 -13.38 9.57 -15.10
CA LYS A 17 -14.21 9.98 -16.25
C LYS A 17 -14.48 11.49 -16.30
N ARG A 18 -14.51 12.15 -15.15
CA ARG A 18 -14.86 13.58 -15.02
C ARG A 18 -14.12 14.21 -13.85
N ALA A 19 -14.05 15.53 -13.89
CA ALA A 19 -13.71 16.36 -12.75
C ALA A 19 -14.50 15.92 -11.49
N ILE A 20 -13.78 15.74 -10.37
CA ILE A 20 -14.36 15.41 -9.06
C ILE A 20 -13.92 16.48 -8.07
N ASP A 21 -14.87 17.00 -7.31
CA ASP A 21 -14.60 17.96 -6.23
C ASP A 21 -15.35 17.53 -4.96
N PHE A 22 -14.68 17.63 -3.81
CA PHE A 22 -15.25 17.36 -2.49
C PHE A 22 -14.37 17.96 -1.39
N SER A 23 -14.88 17.97 -0.15
CA SER A 23 -14.10 18.31 1.03
C SER A 23 -14.01 17.09 1.95
N THR A 24 -12.89 16.93 2.64
CA THR A 24 -12.68 15.83 3.60
C THR A 24 -11.81 16.28 4.75
N GLU A 25 -11.99 15.64 5.90
CA GLU A 25 -11.23 15.94 7.11
C GLU A 25 -9.78 15.48 6.99
N LYS A 26 -8.84 16.39 7.26
CA LYS A 26 -7.43 16.07 7.53
C LYS A 26 -7.22 15.79 9.02
N GLU A 27 -6.33 14.85 9.28
CA GLU A 27 -5.90 14.51 10.63
C GLU A 27 -4.98 15.58 11.21
N LEU A 28 -5.18 15.88 12.50
CA LEU A 28 -4.15 16.42 13.38
C LEU A 28 -4.27 15.75 14.76
N ASP A 29 -3.13 15.38 15.35
CA ASP A 29 -2.98 14.88 16.73
C ASP A 29 -3.42 15.89 17.83
N LEU A 30 -3.95 17.07 17.45
CA LEU A 30 -4.12 18.22 18.34
C LEU A 30 -5.54 18.81 18.36
N GLY A 31 -6.57 18.00 18.12
CA GLY A 31 -7.97 18.37 18.42
C GLY A 31 -8.63 19.41 17.49
N ASN A 32 -7.94 19.93 16.48
CA ASN A 32 -8.52 20.80 15.46
C ASN A 32 -8.74 20.02 14.16
N ILE A 33 -10.02 19.84 13.78
CA ILE A 33 -10.41 19.25 12.49
C ILE A 33 -10.21 20.31 11.40
N PHE A 34 -9.21 20.12 10.54
CA PHE A 34 -9.08 20.93 9.33
C PHE A 34 -9.73 20.20 8.16
N GLN A 35 -10.68 20.86 7.51
CA GLN A 35 -11.21 20.39 6.24
C GLN A 35 -10.20 20.70 5.14
N SER A 36 -10.06 19.79 4.18
CA SER A 36 -9.29 20.00 2.96
C SER A 36 -10.17 19.83 1.76
N ASP A 37 -10.16 20.84 0.91
CA ASP A 37 -10.82 20.78 -0.38
C ASP A 37 -9.94 19.97 -1.32
N ILE A 38 -10.57 19.03 -2.01
CA ILE A 38 -9.95 18.10 -2.94
C ILE A 38 -10.57 18.33 -4.30
N SER A 39 -9.71 18.61 -5.29
CA SER A 39 -10.08 18.63 -6.70
C SER A 39 -9.27 17.56 -7.41
N ILE A 40 -9.95 16.69 -8.15
CA ILE A 40 -9.32 15.64 -8.93
C ILE A 40 -9.70 15.82 -10.39
N ARG A 41 -8.69 15.82 -11.26
CA ARG A 41 -8.83 16.03 -12.70
C ARG A 41 -8.18 14.87 -13.47
N PRO A 42 -8.80 14.39 -14.57
CA PRO A 42 -8.21 13.35 -15.39
C PRO A 42 -6.85 13.77 -15.96
N SER A 43 -5.90 12.83 -16.03
CA SER A 43 -4.61 13.01 -16.70
C SER A 43 -4.30 11.80 -17.58
N LYS A 44 -3.43 11.97 -18.59
CA LYS A 44 -3.14 10.90 -19.57
C LYS A 44 -2.65 9.61 -18.92
N GLN A 45 -1.94 9.70 -17.81
CA GLN A 45 -1.30 8.55 -17.13
C GLN A 45 -1.84 8.32 -15.71
N GLY A 46 -3.02 8.88 -15.39
CA GLY A 46 -3.64 8.76 -14.08
C GLY A 46 -4.53 9.97 -13.80
N PHE A 47 -4.22 10.74 -12.76
CA PHE A 47 -4.98 11.93 -12.40
C PHE A 47 -4.13 12.98 -11.68
N LEU A 48 -4.53 14.24 -11.82
CA LEU A 48 -4.01 15.34 -11.02
C LEU A 48 -4.92 15.51 -9.81
N ILE A 49 -4.35 15.55 -8.60
CA ILE A 49 -5.07 15.84 -7.36
C ILE A 49 -4.53 17.11 -6.72
N SER A 50 -5.42 18.05 -6.44
CA SER A 50 -5.13 19.31 -5.77
C SER A 50 -5.75 19.27 -4.37
N THR A 51 -5.01 19.71 -3.34
CA THR A 51 -5.48 19.75 -1.95
C THR A 51 -5.08 21.04 -1.25
N THR A 52 -6.00 21.60 -0.46
CA THR A 52 -5.71 22.78 0.38
C THR A 52 -4.98 22.40 1.67
N VAL A 53 -3.91 23.12 2.02
CA VAL A 53 -3.10 22.88 3.23
C VAL A 53 -2.89 24.18 4.00
N PHE A 54 -3.14 24.15 5.31
CA PHE A 54 -2.96 25.29 6.22
C PHE A 54 -1.61 25.18 6.93
N THR A 55 -0.66 26.05 6.60
CA THR A 55 0.70 25.99 7.19
C THR A 55 1.44 27.34 7.11
N ALA A 56 2.66 27.38 7.62
CA ALA A 56 3.54 28.55 7.63
C ALA A 56 4.27 28.76 6.29
N ASP A 57 4.69 27.69 5.63
CA ASP A 57 5.56 27.71 4.45
C ASP A 57 5.21 26.64 3.40
N GLN A 58 5.71 26.82 2.17
CA GLN A 58 5.42 25.98 1.01
C GLN A 58 5.98 24.55 1.13
N ASP A 59 7.17 24.37 1.70
CA ASP A 59 7.79 23.06 1.84
C ASP A 59 6.98 22.16 2.79
N ARG A 60 6.55 22.73 3.92
CA ARG A 60 5.64 22.04 4.84
C ARG A 60 4.29 21.76 4.19
N ALA A 61 3.78 22.65 3.33
CA ALA A 61 2.52 22.43 2.62
C ALA A 61 2.62 21.19 1.72
N TYR A 62 3.71 21.10 0.96
CA TYR A 62 3.98 19.99 0.07
C TYR A 62 4.10 18.66 0.83
N LYS A 63 4.89 18.61 1.90
CA LYS A 63 5.08 17.39 2.72
C LYS A 63 3.77 16.89 3.32
N VAL A 64 2.93 17.79 3.83
CA VAL A 64 1.62 17.46 4.39
C VAL A 64 0.68 16.93 3.32
N ALA A 65 0.63 17.58 2.14
CA ALA A 65 -0.17 17.11 1.01
C ALA A 65 0.28 15.71 0.55
N LEU A 66 1.59 15.50 0.41
CA LEU A 66 2.16 14.22 -0.01
C LEU A 66 1.81 13.09 0.96
N LEU A 67 1.93 13.33 2.27
CA LEU A 67 1.56 12.34 3.28
C LEU A 67 0.06 12.05 3.25
N PHE A 68 -0.77 13.10 3.21
CA PHE A 68 -2.22 12.97 3.25
C PHE A 68 -2.79 12.24 2.03
N VAL A 69 -2.39 12.66 0.82
CA VAL A 69 -2.77 11.99 -0.42
C VAL A 69 -2.14 10.60 -0.49
N GLY A 70 -0.89 10.44 -0.03
CA GLY A 70 -0.19 9.16 -0.01
C GLY A 70 -0.95 8.08 0.76
N LYS A 71 -1.47 8.39 1.95
CA LYS A 71 -2.28 7.46 2.74
C LYS A 71 -3.56 7.02 2.00
N MET A 72 -4.24 7.96 1.34
CA MET A 72 -5.41 7.63 0.50
C MET A 72 -5.02 6.71 -0.66
N LEU A 73 -3.88 6.98 -1.31
CA LEU A 73 -3.37 6.13 -2.39
C LEU A 73 -3.01 4.73 -1.91
N ASP A 74 -2.53 4.57 -0.68
CA ASP A 74 -2.27 3.24 -0.09
C ASP A 74 -3.56 2.40 -0.07
N ILE A 75 -4.70 3.00 0.29
CA ILE A 75 -6.02 2.33 0.25
C ILE A 75 -6.48 2.08 -1.18
N LEU A 76 -6.38 3.09 -2.06
CA LEU A 76 -6.81 2.96 -3.44
C LEU A 76 -6.03 1.85 -4.17
N ALA A 77 -4.71 1.77 -3.94
CA ALA A 77 -3.86 0.75 -4.54
C ALA A 77 -4.22 -0.67 -4.07
N MET A 78 -4.58 -0.84 -2.79
CA MET A 78 -5.11 -2.11 -2.28
C MET A 78 -6.44 -2.45 -2.96
N ARG A 79 -7.37 -1.49 -3.10
CA ARG A 79 -8.67 -1.74 -3.71
C ARG A 79 -8.59 -2.12 -5.18
N THR A 80 -7.75 -1.42 -5.94
CA THR A 80 -7.62 -1.63 -7.38
C THR A 80 -6.53 -2.65 -7.73
N ASN A 81 -5.78 -3.14 -6.73
CA ASN A 81 -4.57 -3.93 -6.89
C ASN A 81 -3.64 -3.39 -8.01
N SER A 82 -3.45 -2.07 -8.04
CA SER A 82 -2.79 -1.38 -9.16
C SER A 82 -1.66 -0.48 -8.67
N PRO A 83 -0.56 -0.35 -9.44
CA PRO A 83 0.54 0.52 -9.09
C PRO A 83 0.08 1.98 -9.13
N LEU A 84 0.21 2.68 -8.00
CA LEU A 84 -0.11 4.11 -7.86
C LEU A 84 1.08 4.85 -7.26
N ASN A 85 1.64 5.78 -8.02
CA ASN A 85 2.80 6.56 -7.61
C ASN A 85 2.54 8.06 -7.74
N VAL A 86 3.09 8.85 -6.83
CA VAL A 86 3.10 10.32 -6.92
C VAL A 86 4.40 10.72 -7.59
N SER A 87 4.35 11.39 -8.74
CA SER A 87 5.57 11.93 -9.33
C SER A 87 5.82 13.35 -8.85
N LEU A 88 7.10 13.63 -8.62
CA LEU A 88 7.63 14.98 -8.44
C LEU A 88 7.81 15.72 -9.78
N ASN A 89 7.92 14.97 -10.88
CA ASN A 89 8.19 15.50 -12.21
C ASN A 89 7.04 15.15 -13.15
N GLU A 90 6.51 16.14 -13.87
CA GLU A 90 5.44 15.99 -14.87
C GLU A 90 5.79 15.01 -16.02
N TYR A 91 7.05 14.59 -16.12
CA TYR A 91 7.64 13.91 -17.29
C TYR A 91 8.12 12.47 -17.07
N ARG A 92 7.59 11.72 -16.08
CA ARG A 92 7.76 10.27 -16.14
C ARG A 92 6.77 9.71 -17.16
N GLN A 93 7.21 9.54 -18.40
CA GLN A 93 6.47 8.75 -19.36
C GLN A 93 6.51 7.29 -18.90
N ILE A 94 5.37 6.75 -18.47
CA ILE A 94 5.19 5.30 -18.40
C ILE A 94 5.02 4.83 -19.85
N GLU A 95 6.12 4.53 -20.53
CA GLU A 95 6.12 3.76 -21.76
C GLU A 95 5.92 2.28 -21.37
N GLY A 96 4.67 1.82 -21.34
CA GLY A 96 4.40 0.42 -20.99
C GLY A 96 2.94 0.05 -20.70
N GLY A 97 2.17 -0.25 -21.74
CA GLY A 97 1.68 -1.61 -21.92
C GLY A 97 0.56 -2.19 -21.04
N ASN A 98 -0.29 -1.40 -20.38
CA ASN A 98 -1.59 -1.93 -19.95
C ASN A 98 -2.73 -0.96 -20.27
N ASN A 99 -3.54 -1.31 -21.27
CA ASN A 99 -4.71 -0.55 -21.71
C ASN A 99 -5.88 -0.66 -20.72
N ILE A 100 -5.76 -1.52 -19.71
CA ILE A 100 -6.78 -1.75 -18.70
C ILE A 100 -6.51 -0.82 -17.53
N ARG A 101 -7.49 0.04 -17.22
CA ARG A 101 -7.45 0.97 -16.09
C ARG A 101 -8.70 0.81 -15.24
N ALA A 102 -8.53 0.76 -13.93
CA ALA A 102 -9.66 0.81 -13.00
C ALA A 102 -10.31 2.19 -13.08
N VAL A 103 -11.63 2.24 -13.31
CA VAL A 103 -12.38 3.50 -13.35
C VAL A 103 -12.77 3.87 -11.93
N ILE A 104 -12.23 4.98 -11.43
CA ILE A 104 -12.45 5.44 -10.07
C ILE A 104 -13.43 6.62 -10.09
N ASP A 105 -14.43 6.57 -9.23
CA ASP A 105 -15.43 7.62 -9.09
C ASP A 105 -15.29 8.43 -7.80
N ARG A 106 -16.17 9.41 -7.62
CA ARG A 106 -16.17 10.30 -6.45
C ARG A 106 -16.40 9.54 -5.14
N ALA A 107 -17.28 8.55 -5.13
CA ALA A 107 -17.60 7.81 -3.91
C ALA A 107 -16.39 6.98 -3.47
N GLU A 108 -15.66 6.39 -4.42
CA GLU A 108 -14.47 5.61 -4.12
C GLU A 108 -13.31 6.47 -3.58
N PHE A 109 -13.08 7.68 -4.13
CA PHE A 109 -12.08 8.58 -3.55
C PHE A 109 -12.42 8.99 -2.11
N ILE A 110 -13.68 9.38 -1.86
CA ILE A 110 -14.14 9.74 -0.51
C ILE A 110 -13.98 8.56 0.44
N TYR A 111 -14.33 7.36 -0.01
CA TYR A 111 -14.14 6.13 0.74
C TYR A 111 -12.67 5.92 1.13
N CYS A 112 -11.75 6.03 0.16
CA CYS A 112 -10.33 5.84 0.40
C CYS A 112 -9.77 6.88 1.38
N PHE A 113 -10.17 8.16 1.29
CA PHE A 113 -9.78 9.18 2.26
C PHE A 113 -10.29 8.88 3.67
N ARG A 114 -11.55 8.45 3.80
CA ARG A 114 -12.16 8.10 5.08
C ARG A 114 -11.44 6.91 5.73
N ILE A 115 -11.28 5.81 4.98
CA ILE A 115 -10.59 4.61 5.50
C ILE A 115 -9.14 4.90 5.85
N ALA A 116 -8.43 5.67 5.01
CA ALA A 116 -7.04 6.05 5.29
C ALA A 116 -6.91 6.80 6.62
N ARG A 117 -7.87 7.69 6.91
CA ARG A 117 -7.95 8.39 8.19
C ARG A 117 -8.30 7.43 9.34
N ASP A 118 -9.34 6.64 9.20
CA ASP A 118 -9.79 5.71 10.25
C ASP A 118 -8.66 4.75 10.65
N LEU A 119 -7.95 4.20 9.66
CA LEU A 119 -6.79 3.35 9.90
C LEU A 119 -5.60 4.12 10.46
N ASN A 120 -5.35 5.36 10.05
CA ASN A 120 -4.24 6.09 10.63
C ASN A 120 -4.45 6.39 12.12
N LEU A 121 -5.69 6.66 12.54
CA LEU A 121 -6.05 6.91 13.95
C LEU A 121 -6.07 5.64 14.79
N ASN A 122 -6.59 4.53 14.25
CA ASN A 122 -6.89 3.33 15.04
C ASN A 122 -5.97 2.14 14.73
N GLU A 123 -5.47 2.04 13.50
CA GLU A 123 -4.78 0.85 12.97
C GLU A 123 -3.53 1.23 12.13
N ASN A 124 -2.70 2.13 12.67
CA ASN A 124 -1.61 2.74 11.90
C ASN A 124 -0.64 1.69 11.32
N ARG A 125 -0.44 0.56 12.00
CA ARG A 125 0.40 -0.54 11.52
C ARG A 125 -0.15 -1.14 10.22
N LEU A 126 -1.46 -1.36 10.12
CA LEU A 126 -2.10 -1.87 8.91
C LEU A 126 -1.96 -0.86 7.75
N LEU A 127 -2.17 0.43 8.01
CA LEU A 127 -1.96 1.46 6.98
C LEU A 127 -0.51 1.50 6.48
N ARG A 128 0.47 1.36 7.38
CA ARG A 128 1.90 1.28 6.99
C ARG A 128 2.18 0.05 6.15
N ALA A 129 1.52 -1.08 6.43
CA ALA A 129 1.64 -2.28 5.61
C ALA A 129 1.09 -2.07 4.19
N PHE A 130 -0.04 -1.37 4.03
CA PHE A 130 -0.55 -1.01 2.70
C PHE A 130 0.38 -0.07 1.94
N SER A 131 1.05 0.85 2.64
CA SER A 131 2.06 1.71 2.04
C SER A 131 3.23 0.92 1.46
N TRP A 132 3.71 -0.09 2.20
CA TRP A 132 4.71 -1.05 1.70
C TRP A 132 4.21 -1.85 0.52
N TYR A 133 2.97 -2.33 0.55
CA TYR A 133 2.37 -3.06 -0.56
C TYR A 133 2.30 -2.19 -1.82
N ARG A 134 1.78 -0.97 -1.72
CA ARG A 134 1.74 -0.01 -2.84
C ARG A 134 3.14 0.25 -3.40
N LYS A 135 4.15 0.42 -2.54
CA LYS A 135 5.56 0.53 -2.96
C LYS A 135 6.02 -0.69 -3.76
N GLY A 136 5.63 -1.90 -3.33
CA GLY A 136 5.89 -3.13 -4.06
C GLY A 136 5.30 -3.11 -5.48
N LEU A 137 4.09 -2.56 -5.64
CA LEU A 137 3.42 -2.53 -6.95
C LEU A 137 4.12 -1.63 -7.98
N TYR A 138 4.55 -0.42 -7.59
CA TYR A 138 5.08 0.57 -8.55
C TYR A 138 6.61 0.57 -8.70
N THR A 139 7.33 -0.18 -7.87
CA THR A 139 8.80 -0.27 -7.95
C THR A 139 9.20 -1.16 -9.12
N GLU A 140 10.19 -0.75 -9.92
CA GLU A 140 10.69 -1.56 -11.05
C GLU A 140 11.85 -2.48 -10.65
N ASP A 141 12.67 -2.07 -9.68
CA ASP A 141 13.78 -2.90 -9.19
C ASP A 141 13.25 -4.16 -8.48
N PRO A 142 13.68 -5.38 -8.90
CA PRO A 142 13.17 -6.63 -8.32
C PRO A 142 13.45 -6.78 -6.83
N PHE A 143 14.60 -6.30 -6.33
CA PHE A 143 14.99 -6.42 -4.94
C PHE A 143 14.16 -5.49 -4.06
N ASP A 144 14.02 -4.22 -4.46
CA ASP A 144 13.17 -3.27 -3.76
C ASP A 144 11.70 -3.71 -3.78
N LYS A 145 11.22 -4.27 -4.89
CA LYS A 145 9.87 -4.83 -5.01
C LYS A 145 9.67 -5.99 -4.03
N PHE A 146 10.59 -6.95 -4.01
CA PHE A 146 10.54 -8.07 -3.06
C PHE A 146 10.55 -7.59 -1.60
N LEU A 147 11.49 -6.70 -1.26
CA LEU A 147 11.60 -6.11 0.08
C LEU A 147 10.32 -5.41 0.50
N ALA A 148 9.72 -4.62 -0.39
CA ALA A 148 8.51 -3.88 -0.11
C ALA A 148 7.32 -4.82 0.16
N LEU A 149 7.12 -5.84 -0.69
CA LEU A 149 6.04 -6.82 -0.49
C LEU A 149 6.24 -7.65 0.78
N TRP A 150 7.47 -8.10 1.05
CA TRP A 150 7.78 -8.85 2.27
C TRP A 150 7.62 -8.01 3.53
N ASN A 151 8.02 -6.73 3.49
CA ASN A 151 7.82 -5.79 4.59
C ASN A 151 6.32 -5.55 4.85
N ALA A 152 5.48 -5.55 3.81
CA ALA A 152 4.03 -5.43 3.99
C ALA A 152 3.48 -6.57 4.85
N ILE A 153 3.89 -7.82 4.59
CA ILE A 153 3.54 -8.98 5.43
C ILE A 153 4.11 -8.82 6.84
N SER A 154 5.40 -8.51 6.93
CA SER A 154 6.14 -8.45 8.20
C SER A 154 5.59 -7.38 9.15
N VAL A 155 5.16 -6.22 8.66
CA VAL A 155 4.62 -5.13 9.49
C VAL A 155 3.30 -5.55 10.17
N VAL A 156 2.41 -6.24 9.45
CA VAL A 156 1.19 -6.79 10.06
C VAL A 156 1.54 -7.88 11.06
N ALA A 157 2.37 -8.84 10.67
CA ALA A 157 2.76 -9.92 11.57
C ALA A 157 3.41 -9.43 12.87
N ASP A 158 4.30 -8.43 12.80
CA ASP A 158 4.93 -7.84 13.98
C ASP A 158 3.94 -7.13 14.91
N GLY A 159 2.86 -6.58 14.35
CA GLY A 159 1.86 -5.81 15.08
C GLY A 159 0.73 -6.59 15.70
N TYR A 160 0.34 -7.70 15.08
CA TYR A 160 -0.92 -8.37 15.41
C TYR A 160 -0.78 -9.86 15.75
N CYS A 161 0.44 -10.43 15.76
CA CYS A 161 0.63 -11.79 16.25
C CYS A 161 0.23 -11.93 17.72
N ASN A 162 -0.18 -13.12 18.13
CA ASN A 162 -0.37 -13.47 19.53
C ASN A 162 0.97 -13.38 20.27
N ASP A 163 0.99 -12.75 21.44
CA ASP A 163 2.21 -12.70 22.26
C ASP A 163 2.41 -14.01 23.03
N ASN A 164 3.39 -14.82 22.59
CA ASN A 164 3.74 -16.10 23.20
C ASN A 164 5.24 -16.41 23.04
N GLU A 165 5.70 -17.50 23.67
CA GLU A 165 7.11 -17.87 23.65
C GLU A 165 7.67 -18.01 22.23
N ARG A 166 6.90 -18.59 21.30
CA ARG A 166 7.32 -18.80 19.92
C ARG A 166 7.41 -17.47 19.16
N THR A 167 6.40 -16.61 19.23
CA THR A 167 6.37 -15.32 18.50
C THR A 167 7.41 -14.31 19.00
N ARG A 168 7.86 -14.44 20.24
CA ARG A 168 8.99 -13.67 20.81
C ARG A 168 10.35 -14.01 20.20
N GLN A 169 10.50 -15.18 19.55
CA GLN A 169 11.77 -15.62 18.96
C GLN A 169 12.05 -15.01 17.57
N GLY A 170 11.13 -14.24 16.99
CA GLY A 170 11.40 -13.45 15.79
C GLY A 170 10.29 -13.43 14.75
N ILE A 171 10.51 -12.65 13.68
CA ILE A 171 9.49 -12.31 12.69
C ILE A 171 8.91 -13.51 11.95
N ILE A 172 9.72 -14.54 11.65
CA ILE A 172 9.26 -15.79 11.02
C ILE A 172 8.10 -16.39 11.83
N ASN A 173 8.27 -16.51 13.13
CA ASN A 173 7.27 -17.10 14.02
C ASN A 173 6.01 -16.25 14.12
N LYS A 174 6.15 -14.92 14.08
CA LYS A 174 5.01 -13.98 14.05
C LYS A 174 4.20 -14.13 12.76
N ILE A 175 4.87 -14.27 11.61
CA ILE A 175 4.19 -14.49 10.32
C ILE A 175 3.44 -15.82 10.36
N TRP A 176 4.07 -16.89 10.86
CA TRP A 176 3.42 -18.19 11.06
C TRP A 176 2.16 -18.09 11.92
N ASP A 177 2.24 -17.43 13.07
CA ASP A 177 1.10 -17.25 13.97
C ASP A 177 -0.06 -16.50 13.30
N CYS A 178 0.22 -15.44 12.55
CA CYS A 178 -0.79 -14.72 11.79
C CYS A 178 -1.39 -15.56 10.64
N PHE A 179 -0.56 -16.31 9.90
CA PHE A 179 -1.06 -17.15 8.81
C PHE A 179 -1.94 -18.27 9.34
N ILE A 180 -1.55 -18.93 10.44
CA ILE A 180 -2.39 -19.92 11.13
C ILE A 180 -3.71 -19.29 11.59
N THR A 181 -3.65 -18.08 12.15
CA THR A 181 -4.82 -17.35 12.63
C THR A 181 -5.85 -17.06 11.53
N LEU A 182 -5.42 -16.84 10.28
CA LEU A 182 -6.33 -16.60 9.16
C LEU A 182 -6.70 -17.86 8.38
N TRP A 183 -5.74 -18.76 8.17
CA TRP A 183 -5.81 -19.79 7.14
C TRP A 183 -5.71 -21.21 7.69
N GLY A 184 -5.43 -21.40 8.99
CA GLY A 184 -5.22 -22.72 9.56
C GLY A 184 -3.85 -23.29 9.18
N GLU A 185 -3.79 -24.59 8.91
CA GLU A 185 -2.53 -25.29 8.69
C GLU A 185 -1.89 -24.93 7.34
N CYS A 186 -0.57 -25.11 7.21
CA CYS A 186 0.19 -24.68 6.02
C CYS A 186 -0.32 -25.30 4.71
N VAL A 187 -0.86 -26.52 4.79
CA VAL A 187 -1.47 -27.23 3.66
C VAL A 187 -2.67 -26.47 3.05
N ASP A 188 -3.34 -25.63 3.84
CA ASP A 188 -4.51 -24.85 3.42
C ASP A 188 -4.14 -23.45 2.90
N TRP A 189 -2.86 -23.08 2.95
CA TRP A 189 -2.40 -21.74 2.56
C TRP A 189 -2.32 -21.60 1.04
N GLN A 190 -3.27 -20.86 0.48
CA GLN A 190 -3.31 -20.56 -0.95
C GLN A 190 -1.99 -19.95 -1.47
N PHE A 191 -1.57 -20.35 -2.68
CA PHE A 191 -0.35 -19.93 -3.38
C PHE A 191 0.97 -20.50 -2.83
N ILE A 192 0.97 -21.06 -1.62
CA ILE A 192 2.16 -21.66 -0.97
C ILE A 192 2.16 -23.18 -1.12
N ASP A 193 1.00 -23.79 -1.37
CA ASP A 193 0.82 -25.21 -1.68
C ASP A 193 1.45 -26.16 -0.64
N GLY A 194 1.37 -25.79 0.64
CA GLY A 194 1.91 -26.58 1.75
C GLY A 194 3.42 -26.49 1.96
N ASP A 195 4.12 -25.56 1.31
CA ASP A 195 5.56 -25.34 1.53
C ASP A 195 5.85 -24.71 2.91
N GLU A 196 6.13 -25.55 3.90
CA GLU A 196 6.50 -25.13 5.26
C GLU A 196 7.82 -24.34 5.33
N ARG A 197 8.65 -24.41 4.29
CA ARG A 197 9.91 -23.65 4.20
C ARG A 197 9.69 -22.25 3.63
N TRP A 198 8.55 -21.97 3.00
CA TRP A 198 8.28 -20.72 2.29
C TRP A 198 8.57 -19.47 3.13
N ILE A 199 8.10 -19.41 4.38
CA ILE A 199 8.33 -18.24 5.24
C ILE A 199 9.83 -18.09 5.57
N ASN A 200 10.50 -19.20 5.89
CA ASN A 200 11.92 -19.20 6.24
C ASN A 200 12.77 -18.75 5.04
N ASP A 201 12.52 -19.34 3.88
CA ASP A 201 13.32 -19.10 2.67
C ASP A 201 13.14 -17.67 2.15
N ASN A 202 11.91 -17.12 2.19
CA ASN A 202 11.68 -15.73 1.82
C ASN A 202 12.28 -14.74 2.83
N ASN A 203 12.27 -15.06 4.13
CA ASN A 203 12.94 -14.25 5.13
C ASN A 203 14.47 -14.24 4.95
N ASP A 204 15.05 -15.38 4.58
CA ASP A 204 16.47 -15.49 4.25
C ASP A 204 16.84 -14.66 3.01
N ILE A 205 16.00 -14.68 1.96
CA ILE A 205 16.15 -13.80 0.79
C ILE A 205 16.11 -12.34 1.24
N ARG A 206 15.11 -11.94 2.02
CA ARG A 206 14.98 -10.57 2.55
C ARG A 206 16.24 -10.14 3.31
N ASN A 207 16.77 -11.00 4.17
CA ASN A 207 17.97 -10.68 4.95
C ASN A 207 19.20 -10.51 4.07
N LYS A 208 19.38 -11.39 3.06
CA LYS A 208 20.46 -11.27 2.10
C LYS A 208 20.37 -9.96 1.31
N ILE A 209 19.17 -9.56 0.87
CA ILE A 209 18.95 -8.28 0.19
C ILE A 209 19.27 -7.11 1.12
N ALA A 210 18.66 -7.08 2.32
CA ALA A 210 18.76 -5.94 3.22
C ALA A 210 20.17 -5.69 3.78
N HIS A 211 20.99 -6.74 3.90
CA HIS A 211 22.34 -6.65 4.48
C HIS A 211 23.45 -6.69 3.42
N GLY A 212 23.11 -6.59 2.12
CA GLY A 212 24.10 -6.59 1.04
C GLY A 212 24.84 -7.92 0.88
N GLY A 213 24.26 -9.02 1.35
CA GLY A 213 24.84 -10.37 1.28
C GLY A 213 24.66 -11.06 -0.07
N ILE A 214 24.39 -10.29 -1.14
CA ILE A 214 24.08 -10.79 -2.48
C ILE A 214 25.22 -10.44 -3.43
N THR A 215 25.71 -11.44 -4.15
CA THR A 215 26.41 -11.22 -5.41
C THR A 215 25.39 -10.75 -6.43
N VAL A 216 25.53 -9.52 -6.95
CA VAL A 216 24.64 -9.01 -8.01
C VAL A 216 24.98 -9.74 -9.30
N ASP A 217 24.52 -10.97 -9.42
CA ASP A 217 24.58 -11.79 -10.61
C ASP A 217 23.16 -12.03 -11.17
N VAL A 218 23.09 -12.30 -12.47
CA VAL A 218 21.82 -12.43 -13.19
C VAL A 218 20.96 -13.57 -12.62
N GLN A 219 21.59 -14.65 -12.17
CA GLN A 219 20.87 -15.80 -11.61
C GLN A 219 20.14 -15.45 -10.31
N TYR A 220 20.76 -14.64 -9.46
CA TYR A 220 20.13 -14.18 -8.24
C TYR A 220 18.95 -13.23 -8.53
N VAL A 221 19.11 -12.34 -9.51
CA VAL A 221 18.01 -11.46 -9.97
C VAL A 221 16.84 -12.30 -10.50
N GLU A 222 17.10 -13.28 -11.37
CA GLU A 222 16.09 -14.19 -11.92
C GLU A 222 15.38 -14.99 -10.82
N ASN A 223 16.12 -15.47 -9.82
CA ASN A 223 15.55 -16.17 -8.66
C ASN A 223 14.57 -15.26 -7.91
N VAL A 224 14.96 -14.02 -7.59
CA VAL A 224 14.04 -13.07 -6.91
C VAL A 224 12.83 -12.77 -7.78
N ILE A 225 13.01 -12.49 -9.08
CA ILE A 225 11.90 -12.24 -10.01
C ILE A 225 10.91 -13.40 -10.01
N SER A 226 11.39 -14.66 -10.01
CA SER A 226 10.53 -15.85 -10.02
C SER A 226 9.62 -15.96 -8.78
N LYS A 227 10.02 -15.37 -7.65
CA LYS A 227 9.24 -15.39 -6.39
C LYS A 227 8.20 -14.27 -6.31
N LEU A 228 8.39 -13.18 -7.06
CA LEU A 228 7.56 -11.97 -6.96
C LEU A 228 6.05 -12.23 -7.13
N PRO A 229 5.57 -13.03 -8.10
CA PRO A 229 4.13 -13.25 -8.27
C PRO A 229 3.48 -13.89 -7.04
N ILE A 230 4.13 -14.89 -6.45
CA ILE A 230 3.61 -15.58 -5.27
C ILE A 230 3.64 -14.66 -4.05
N VAL A 231 4.76 -13.97 -3.81
CA VAL A 231 4.90 -13.05 -2.66
C VAL A 231 3.87 -11.90 -2.77
N GLN A 232 3.64 -11.37 -3.96
CA GLN A 232 2.62 -10.34 -4.18
C GLN A 232 1.20 -10.87 -3.89
N ASN A 233 0.85 -12.06 -4.41
CA ASN A 233 -0.47 -12.66 -4.19
C ASN A 233 -0.72 -12.98 -2.71
N VAL A 234 0.27 -13.54 -2.03
CA VAL A 234 0.21 -13.83 -0.58
C VAL A 234 0.08 -12.52 0.20
N ALA A 235 0.90 -11.50 -0.10
CA ALA A 235 0.81 -10.20 0.56
C ALA A 235 -0.58 -9.58 0.36
N TYR A 236 -1.10 -9.57 -0.87
CA TYR A 236 -2.41 -9.02 -1.17
C TYR A 236 -3.53 -9.71 -0.39
N LYS A 237 -3.57 -11.05 -0.44
CA LYS A 237 -4.58 -11.85 0.26
C LYS A 237 -4.48 -11.67 1.77
N PHE A 238 -3.27 -11.74 2.31
CA PHE A 238 -3.01 -11.58 3.74
C PHE A 238 -3.47 -10.21 4.25
N LEU A 239 -3.06 -9.14 3.59
CA LEU A 239 -3.41 -7.76 3.95
C LEU A 239 -4.91 -7.51 3.87
N SER A 240 -5.56 -8.00 2.83
CA SER A 240 -7.01 -7.83 2.63
C SER A 240 -7.82 -8.56 3.69
N GLN A 241 -7.50 -9.84 3.93
CA GLN A 241 -8.22 -10.66 4.92
C GLN A 241 -7.90 -10.26 6.37
N TRP A 242 -6.68 -9.79 6.65
CA TRP A 242 -6.37 -9.24 7.96
C TRP A 242 -7.13 -7.94 8.22
N SER A 243 -7.27 -7.09 7.19
CA SER A 243 -8.11 -5.90 7.27
C SER A 243 -9.58 -6.27 7.56
N GLU A 244 -10.14 -7.24 6.84
CA GLU A 244 -11.50 -7.74 7.07
C GLU A 244 -11.68 -8.28 8.49
N ARG A 245 -10.71 -9.05 9.01
CA ARG A 245 -10.71 -9.55 10.39
C ARG A 245 -10.79 -8.43 11.43
N LEU A 246 -10.13 -7.30 11.17
CA LEU A 246 -10.19 -6.11 12.03
C LEU A 246 -11.48 -5.29 11.85
N GLY A 247 -12.43 -5.76 11.04
CA GLY A 247 -13.69 -5.07 10.74
C GLY A 247 -13.56 -3.99 9.65
N ASN A 248 -12.40 -3.88 9.01
CA ASN A 248 -12.11 -2.91 7.97
C ASN A 248 -12.27 -3.57 6.60
N ASN A 249 -13.49 -3.57 6.05
CA ASN A 249 -13.73 -4.16 4.74
C ASN A 249 -13.23 -3.23 3.62
N ILE A 250 -11.97 -3.39 3.22
CA ILE A 250 -11.37 -2.58 2.14
C ILE A 250 -11.86 -3.05 0.78
N LEU A 251 -12.27 -4.31 0.64
CA LEU A 251 -12.77 -4.92 -0.59
C LEU A 251 -14.29 -5.02 -0.55
N ILE A 252 -15.00 -3.89 -0.62
CA ILE A 252 -16.46 -3.94 -0.81
C ILE A 252 -16.78 -4.43 -2.23
N ASP A 253 -17.63 -5.44 -2.27
CA ASP A 253 -18.22 -6.12 -3.42
C ASP A 253 -18.57 -5.17 -4.57
N LEU A 254 -17.87 -5.31 -5.71
CA LEU A 254 -18.25 -4.67 -6.97
C LEU A 254 -19.55 -5.23 -7.56
N ASN A 255 -20.23 -6.15 -6.86
CA ASN A 255 -21.46 -6.82 -7.28
C ASN A 255 -22.72 -6.40 -6.49
N ALA A 256 -22.67 -5.34 -5.67
CA ALA A 256 -23.86 -4.77 -5.04
C ALA A 256 -24.50 -3.66 -5.90
N VAL A 257 -24.89 -3.99 -7.14
CA VAL A 257 -25.89 -3.28 -7.96
C VAL A 257 -26.69 -4.31 -8.75
#